data_AF-A0A2H9P665-F1
#
_entry.id   AF-A0A2H9P665-F1
#
_cell.length_a   1.000
_cell.length_b   1.000
_cell.length_c   1.000
_cell.angle_alpha   90.00
_cell.angle_beta   90.00
_cell.angle_gamma   90.00
#
_symmetry.space_group_name_H-M   'P 1'
#
loop_
_entity.id
_entity.type
_entity.pdbx_description
1 polymer ?
#
loop_
_entity_poly.entity_id
_entity_poly.type
_entity_poly.pdbx_seq_one_letter_code
_entity_poly.pdbx_strand_id
1 'polypeptide(L)'
;AAIENKASVYLTSMVALQAGSEGITVEATNASEYKGIYAMDIAVMDGAQVLQTGKVYVSRDGSTLIIGNEFDLETPLPSPSPVPSPSPIPKVAKPDAQVFVMSFCPYGVQAEQGLSPVARILGANMTIEPHFIIYDSGFCSTYGMSLEQCCFANTTLCSLHGVKEADEDARQLCILRDYNKTAWWDYVDYVNANCTLGTIETCWMQAANATKLNATAIASCAAADGAKLLESEKTLGDSLGISSSPTILLNGMDYAGGSSPEGFKNEFCNAFIDPPAACSLTLSEAEASASGSCG
;
A
#
# COMPACT_ATOMS: atom_id res chain seq x y z
N ALA A 1 -38.33 -5.81 18.58
CA ALA A 1 -39.11 -4.76 17.90
C ALA A 1 -38.65 -3.33 18.23
N ALA A 2 -38.75 -2.84 19.48
CA ALA A 2 -38.44 -1.43 19.78
C ALA A 2 -36.96 -1.06 19.59
N ILE A 3 -36.04 -1.94 20.00
CA ILE A 3 -34.59 -1.71 19.86
C ILE A 3 -34.10 -1.86 18.42
N GLU A 4 -34.69 -2.81 17.67
CA GLU A 4 -34.44 -3.00 16.23
C GLU A 4 -34.83 -1.75 15.47
N ASN A 5 -36.05 -1.25 15.68
CA ASN A 5 -36.51 -0.02 15.02
C ASN A 5 -35.60 1.18 15.35
N LYS A 6 -35.17 1.32 16.62
CA LYS A 6 -34.24 2.38 17.01
C LYS A 6 -32.89 2.25 16.27
N ALA A 7 -32.36 1.04 16.16
CA ALA A 7 -31.13 0.78 15.43
C ALA A 7 -31.29 1.02 13.93
N SER A 8 -32.37 0.53 13.29
CA SER A 8 -32.71 0.75 11.89
C SER A 8 -32.74 2.25 11.56
N VAL A 9 -33.46 3.05 12.36
CA VAL A 9 -33.58 4.50 12.15
C VAL A 9 -32.23 5.20 12.30
N TYR A 10 -31.46 4.85 13.33
CA TYR A 10 -30.17 5.48 13.57
C TYR A 10 -29.15 5.13 12.49
N LEU A 11 -29.05 3.85 12.11
CA LEU A 11 -28.15 3.37 11.06
C LEU A 11 -28.54 3.93 9.69
N THR A 12 -29.82 4.01 9.36
CA THR A 12 -30.30 4.67 8.14
C THR A 12 -29.87 6.14 8.12
N SER A 13 -30.02 6.84 9.25
CA SER A 13 -29.59 8.23 9.38
C SER A 13 -28.07 8.39 9.23
N MET A 14 -27.29 7.46 9.78
CA MET A 14 -25.84 7.44 9.63
C MET A 14 -25.41 7.24 8.17
N VAL A 15 -26.02 6.28 7.47
CA VAL A 15 -25.71 6.01 6.06
C VAL A 15 -26.02 7.24 5.22
N ALA A 16 -27.16 7.90 5.46
CA ALA A 16 -27.55 9.13 4.76
C ALA A 16 -26.57 10.32 4.91
N LEU A 17 -25.61 10.27 5.84
CA LEU A 17 -24.54 11.27 5.94
C LEU A 17 -23.42 11.07 4.91
N GLN A 18 -23.39 9.93 4.22
CA GLN A 18 -22.39 9.61 3.21
C GLN A 18 -22.85 10.11 1.83
N ALA A 19 -21.90 10.62 1.02
CA ALA A 19 -22.23 11.06 -0.33
C ALA A 19 -22.62 9.84 -1.21
N GLY A 20 -23.71 9.97 -1.97
CA GLY A 20 -24.17 8.92 -2.91
C GLY A 20 -25.04 7.81 -2.30
N SER A 21 -25.51 7.96 -1.06
CA SER A 21 -26.36 6.97 -0.38
C SER A 21 -27.86 7.32 -0.42
N GLU A 22 -28.31 8.07 -1.44
CA GLU A 22 -29.71 8.47 -1.58
C GLU A 22 -30.60 7.24 -1.76
N GLY A 23 -31.64 7.10 -0.94
CA GLY A 23 -32.56 5.96 -1.00
C GLY A 23 -32.11 4.71 -0.24
N ILE A 24 -30.89 4.70 0.32
CA ILE A 24 -30.39 3.57 1.12
C ILE A 24 -31.05 3.55 2.50
N THR A 25 -31.53 2.38 2.90
CA THR A 25 -32.11 2.13 4.23
C THR A 25 -31.40 1.00 4.94
N VAL A 26 -31.50 0.95 6.25
CA VAL A 26 -30.95 -0.14 7.06
C VAL A 26 -32.06 -0.75 7.92
N GLU A 27 -32.27 -2.05 7.77
CA GLU A 27 -33.21 -2.82 8.58
C GLU A 27 -32.46 -3.70 9.57
N ALA A 28 -32.69 -3.48 10.87
CA ALA A 28 -32.25 -4.35 11.93
C ALA A 28 -33.34 -5.39 12.27
N THR A 29 -32.94 -6.65 12.42
CA THR A 29 -33.82 -7.79 12.71
C THR A 29 -33.15 -8.73 13.71
N ASN A 30 -33.91 -9.72 14.21
CA ASN A 30 -33.42 -10.78 15.09
C ASN A 30 -32.69 -10.28 16.35
N ALA A 31 -33.14 -9.16 16.94
CA ALA A 31 -32.55 -8.68 18.17
C ALA A 31 -32.71 -9.70 19.29
N SER A 32 -31.58 -10.18 19.80
CA SER A 32 -31.50 -11.17 20.86
C SER A 32 -30.43 -10.78 21.86
N GLU A 33 -30.61 -11.20 23.10
CA GLU A 33 -29.62 -10.96 24.13
C GLU A 33 -28.40 -11.85 23.91
N TYR A 34 -27.22 -11.24 23.89
CA TYR A 34 -25.95 -11.87 23.61
C TYR A 34 -24.88 -11.31 24.55
N LYS A 35 -24.35 -12.16 25.45
CA LYS A 35 -23.22 -11.82 26.35
C LYS A 35 -23.35 -10.46 27.07
N GLY A 36 -24.56 -10.06 27.48
CA GLY A 36 -24.81 -8.82 28.23
C GLY A 36 -25.11 -7.57 27.39
N ILE A 37 -25.18 -7.72 26.07
CA ILE A 37 -25.64 -6.72 25.10
C ILE A 37 -26.74 -7.33 24.22
N TYR A 38 -27.39 -6.55 23.37
CA TYR A 38 -28.22 -7.09 22.30
C TYR A 38 -27.40 -7.25 21.03
N ALA A 39 -27.48 -8.41 20.38
CA ALA A 39 -26.99 -8.60 19.02
C ALA A 39 -28.19 -8.58 18.07
N MET A 40 -28.04 -7.96 16.91
CA MET A 40 -29.05 -7.91 15.86
C MET A 40 -28.41 -8.00 14.49
N ASP A 41 -29.12 -8.67 13.58
CA ASP A 41 -28.74 -8.73 12.18
C ASP A 41 -29.17 -7.43 11.49
N ILE A 42 -28.38 -6.93 10.56
CA ILE A 42 -28.75 -5.77 9.75
C ILE A 42 -28.70 -6.11 8.27
N ALA A 43 -29.60 -5.51 7.51
CA ALA A 43 -29.59 -5.49 6.06
C ALA A 43 -29.57 -4.04 5.57
N VAL A 44 -28.56 -3.69 4.78
CA VAL A 44 -28.50 -2.42 4.04
C VAL A 44 -29.22 -2.64 2.72
N MET A 45 -30.19 -1.79 2.40
CA MET A 45 -31.10 -1.98 1.28
C MET A 45 -31.17 -0.75 0.37
N ASP A 46 -31.28 -0.99 -0.93
CA ASP A 46 -31.71 -0.01 -1.93
C ASP A 46 -33.07 -0.47 -2.48
N GLY A 47 -34.14 0.22 -2.08
CA GLY A 47 -35.51 -0.22 -2.34
C GLY A 47 -35.77 -1.63 -1.80
N ALA A 48 -35.99 -2.60 -2.69
CA ALA A 48 -36.22 -4.00 -2.34
C ALA A 48 -34.95 -4.88 -2.43
N GLN A 49 -33.82 -4.33 -2.87
CA GLN A 49 -32.58 -5.06 -3.03
C GLN A 49 -31.73 -4.97 -1.75
N VAL A 50 -31.30 -6.11 -1.23
CA VAL A 50 -30.31 -6.17 -0.14
C VAL A 50 -28.90 -6.00 -0.73
N LEU A 51 -28.22 -4.94 -0.35
CA LEU A 51 -26.85 -4.62 -0.79
C LEU A 51 -25.80 -5.31 0.09
N GLN A 52 -26.02 -5.30 1.41
CA GLN A 52 -25.08 -5.82 2.37
C GLN A 52 -25.83 -6.33 3.60
N THR A 53 -25.31 -7.38 4.23
CA THR A 53 -25.78 -7.82 5.55
C THR A 53 -24.64 -7.70 6.56
N GLY A 54 -25.00 -7.58 7.83
CA GLY A 54 -24.03 -7.49 8.91
C GLY A 54 -24.65 -7.79 10.25
N LYS A 55 -23.83 -7.68 11.30
CA LYS A 55 -24.28 -7.78 12.69
C LYS A 55 -23.83 -6.54 13.43
N VAL A 56 -24.73 -5.98 14.22
CA VAL A 56 -24.42 -4.86 15.12
C VAL A 56 -24.86 -5.22 16.53
N TYR A 57 -24.33 -4.47 17.50
CA TYR A 57 -24.67 -4.67 18.89
C TYR A 57 -25.21 -3.40 19.51
N VAL A 58 -26.10 -3.54 20.49
CA VAL A 58 -26.69 -2.41 21.21
C VAL A 58 -26.61 -2.70 22.71
N SER A 59 -26.27 -1.69 23.51
CA SER A 59 -26.29 -1.81 24.96
C SER A 59 -27.68 -2.21 25.47
N ARG A 60 -27.75 -2.85 26.65
CA ARG A 60 -29.02 -3.34 27.22
C ARG A 60 -30.07 -2.24 27.45
N ASP A 61 -29.63 -1.03 27.76
CA ASP A 61 -30.50 0.14 27.92
C ASP A 61 -30.90 0.78 26.57
N GLY A 62 -30.41 0.24 25.45
CA GLY A 62 -30.68 0.72 24.11
C GLY A 62 -30.03 2.07 23.78
N SER A 63 -29.13 2.59 24.63
CA SER A 63 -28.57 3.93 24.48
C SER A 63 -27.36 4.00 23.55
N THR A 64 -26.63 2.90 23.40
CA THR A 64 -25.34 2.84 22.69
C THR A 64 -25.38 1.80 21.58
N LEU A 65 -25.08 2.21 20.35
CA LEU A 65 -24.86 1.34 19.21
C LEU A 65 -23.36 1.05 19.07
N ILE A 66 -23.01 -0.22 18.85
CA ILE A 66 -21.64 -0.71 18.73
C ILE A 66 -21.52 -1.40 17.36
N ILE A 67 -20.60 -0.90 16.54
CA ILE A 67 -20.32 -1.41 15.20
C ILE A 67 -18.88 -1.90 15.18
N GLY A 68 -18.65 -3.15 14.82
CA GLY A 68 -17.32 -3.74 14.78
C GLY A 68 -17.37 -5.27 14.69
N ASN A 69 -16.18 -5.86 14.55
CA ASN A 69 -16.01 -7.30 14.48
C ASN A 69 -16.03 -7.93 15.88
N GLU A 70 -16.61 -9.12 15.98
CA GLU A 70 -16.46 -9.95 17.18
C GLU A 70 -15.18 -10.77 17.09
N PHE A 71 -14.37 -10.74 18.16
CA PHE A 71 -13.24 -11.62 18.35
C PHE A 71 -13.52 -12.51 19.55
N ASP A 72 -13.50 -13.83 19.33
CA ASP A 72 -13.69 -14.79 20.40
C ASP A 72 -12.40 -14.92 21.22
N LEU A 73 -12.46 -14.51 22.48
CA LEU A 73 -11.32 -14.55 23.41
C LEU A 73 -10.98 -15.96 23.90
N GLU A 74 -11.90 -16.93 23.73
CA GLU A 74 -11.63 -18.35 24.00
C GLU A 74 -10.96 -19.03 22.82
N THR A 75 -11.11 -18.46 21.61
CA THR A 75 -10.33 -18.87 20.46
C THR A 75 -8.92 -18.28 20.61
N PRO A 76 -7.88 -19.11 20.84
CA PRO A 76 -6.54 -18.59 20.94
C PRO A 76 -6.19 -17.87 19.64
N LEU A 77 -5.65 -16.65 19.77
CA LEU A 77 -5.05 -15.98 18.62
C LEU A 77 -4.08 -16.96 17.95
N PRO A 78 -4.03 -17.01 16.61
CA PRO A 78 -3.03 -17.81 15.93
C PRO A 78 -1.68 -17.49 16.56
N SER A 79 -1.04 -18.51 17.14
CA SER A 79 0.30 -18.34 17.69
C SER A 79 1.16 -17.81 16.55
N PRO A 80 1.94 -16.73 16.74
CA PRO A 80 2.88 -16.32 15.72
C PRO A 80 3.70 -17.57 15.39
N SER A 81 3.63 -18.02 14.14
CA SER A 81 4.58 -19.02 13.64
C SER A 81 5.95 -18.52 14.08
N PRO A 82 6.80 -19.37 14.70
CA PRO A 82 8.12 -18.93 15.11
C PRO A 82 8.77 -18.31 13.89
N VAL A 83 8.93 -16.98 13.91
CA VAL A 83 9.65 -16.28 12.87
C VAL A 83 11.03 -16.90 12.93
N PRO A 84 11.46 -17.68 11.93
CA PRO A 84 12.80 -18.21 11.94
C PRO A 84 13.72 -17.00 12.14
N SER A 85 14.65 -17.09 13.09
CA SER A 85 15.65 -16.03 13.24
C SER A 85 16.23 -15.76 11.85
N PRO A 86 16.16 -14.51 11.35
CA PRO A 86 16.51 -14.23 9.97
C PRO A 86 17.89 -14.79 9.73
N SER A 87 18.02 -15.66 8.71
CA SER A 87 19.33 -16.18 8.36
C SER A 87 20.20 -14.97 7.99
N PRO A 88 21.48 -14.95 8.39
CA PRO A 88 22.33 -13.80 8.15
C PRO A 88 22.38 -13.49 6.67
N ILE A 89 22.28 -12.21 6.33
CA ILE A 89 22.32 -11.73 4.94
C ILE A 89 23.69 -12.11 4.36
N PRO A 90 23.76 -12.90 3.28
CA PRO A 90 25.02 -13.30 2.70
C PRO A 90 25.74 -12.08 2.14
N LYS A 91 27.05 -11.98 2.40
CA LYS A 91 27.89 -10.94 1.79
C LYS A 91 28.21 -11.30 0.35
N VAL A 92 28.04 -10.35 -0.57
CA VAL A 92 28.32 -10.53 -2.00
C VAL A 92 29.12 -9.36 -2.55
N ALA A 93 29.70 -9.51 -3.74
CA ALA A 93 30.48 -8.43 -4.37
C ALA A 93 29.60 -7.25 -4.82
N LYS A 94 28.38 -7.54 -5.29
CA LYS A 94 27.39 -6.56 -5.72
C LYS A 94 26.04 -6.92 -5.10
N PRO A 95 25.67 -6.31 -3.98
CA PRO A 95 24.39 -6.56 -3.32
C PRO A 95 23.21 -6.24 -4.22
N ASP A 96 22.09 -6.88 -3.92
CA ASP A 96 20.83 -6.74 -4.62
C ASP A 96 19.71 -6.55 -3.61
N ALA A 97 19.08 -5.37 -3.62
CA ALA A 97 17.94 -5.02 -2.79
C ALA A 97 16.69 -4.93 -3.66
N GLN A 98 15.76 -5.86 -3.46
CA GLN A 98 14.43 -5.85 -4.06
C GLN A 98 13.47 -5.20 -3.08
N VAL A 99 12.80 -4.11 -3.47
CA VAL A 99 12.04 -3.22 -2.59
C VAL A 99 10.57 -3.24 -3.01
N PHE A 100 9.76 -4.05 -2.35
CA PHE A 100 8.34 -4.21 -2.64
C PHE A 100 7.51 -3.19 -1.86
N VAL A 101 6.82 -2.33 -2.58
CA VAL A 101 6.06 -1.20 -2.07
C VAL A 101 4.68 -1.11 -2.72
N MET A 102 3.90 -0.15 -2.27
CA MET A 102 2.65 0.29 -2.90
C MET A 102 2.72 1.81 -2.92
N SER A 103 2.43 2.47 -4.04
CA SER A 103 2.78 3.88 -4.25
C SER A 103 2.23 4.86 -3.21
N PHE A 104 1.14 4.52 -2.50
CA PHE A 104 0.53 5.35 -1.47
C PHE A 104 0.42 4.68 -0.09
N CYS A 105 1.13 3.57 0.13
CA CYS A 105 1.29 3.05 1.48
C CYS A 105 2.17 3.99 2.31
N PRO A 106 1.71 4.52 3.46
CA PRO A 106 2.52 5.41 4.29
C PRO A 106 3.87 4.83 4.70
N TYR A 107 3.93 3.52 4.95
CA TYR A 107 5.19 2.85 5.29
C TYR A 107 6.08 2.62 4.06
N GLY A 108 5.48 2.39 2.88
CA GLY A 108 6.20 2.32 1.61
C GLY A 108 6.89 3.64 1.28
N VAL A 109 6.13 4.75 1.36
CA VAL A 109 6.64 6.12 1.20
C VAL A 109 7.78 6.41 2.18
N GLN A 110 7.64 6.00 3.45
CA GLN A 110 8.72 6.16 4.44
C GLN A 110 9.99 5.40 4.03
N ALA A 111 9.86 4.17 3.53
CA ALA A 111 11.00 3.39 3.06
C ALA A 111 11.65 4.00 1.83
N GLU A 112 10.86 4.46 0.85
CA GLU A 112 11.37 5.15 -0.35
C GLU A 112 12.14 6.42 0.00
N GLN A 113 11.62 7.25 0.91
CA GLN A 113 12.31 8.45 1.41
C GLN A 113 13.64 8.09 2.11
N GLY A 114 13.68 6.98 2.83
CA GLY A 114 14.90 6.48 3.45
C GLY A 114 15.91 5.94 2.42
N LEU A 115 15.42 5.25 1.40
CA LEU A 115 16.23 4.58 0.37
C LEU A 115 16.76 5.53 -0.69
N SER A 116 16.02 6.58 -1.07
CA SER A 116 16.43 7.53 -2.12
C SER A 116 17.85 8.08 -1.93
N PRO A 117 18.24 8.67 -0.78
CA PRO A 117 19.62 9.15 -0.59
C PRO A 117 20.66 8.02 -0.64
N VAL A 118 20.30 6.81 -0.20
CA VAL A 118 21.17 5.62 -0.27
C VAL A 118 21.34 5.17 -1.73
N ALA A 119 20.27 5.15 -2.52
CA ALA A 119 20.30 4.81 -3.93
C ALA A 119 21.15 5.79 -4.74
N ARG A 120 21.13 7.08 -4.39
CA ARG A 120 21.97 8.10 -5.02
C ARG A 120 23.47 7.86 -4.80
N ILE A 121 23.88 7.33 -3.64
CA ILE A 121 25.30 7.08 -3.33
C ILE A 121 25.78 5.66 -3.62
N LEU A 122 24.91 4.64 -3.52
CA LEU A 122 25.26 3.22 -3.68
C LEU A 122 24.73 2.60 -4.97
N GLY A 123 23.83 3.24 -5.73
CA GLY A 123 23.20 2.65 -6.91
C GLY A 123 24.16 2.27 -8.05
N ALA A 124 25.39 2.79 -8.04
CA ALA A 124 26.45 2.33 -8.95
C ALA A 124 27.13 1.03 -8.48
N ASN A 125 27.11 0.76 -7.17
CA ASN A 125 27.79 -0.36 -6.52
C ASN A 125 26.87 -1.54 -6.19
N MET A 126 25.55 -1.31 -6.14
CA MET A 126 24.54 -2.34 -5.87
C MET A 126 23.28 -2.10 -6.69
N THR A 127 22.40 -3.10 -6.72
CA THR A 127 21.06 -2.94 -7.26
C THR A 127 20.12 -2.56 -6.12
N ILE A 128 19.30 -1.52 -6.34
CA ILE A 128 18.12 -1.20 -5.52
C ILE A 128 16.96 -1.09 -6.50
N GLU A 129 16.10 -2.09 -6.53
CA GLU A 129 15.01 -2.24 -7.50
C GLU A 129 13.66 -2.12 -6.79
N PRO A 130 12.86 -1.09 -7.10
CA PRO A 130 11.48 -1.00 -6.65
C PRO A 130 10.59 -2.01 -7.38
N HIS A 131 9.67 -2.60 -6.62
CA HIS A 131 8.62 -3.50 -7.06
C HIS A 131 7.29 -3.10 -6.44
N PHE A 132 6.17 -3.43 -7.08
CA PHE A 132 4.83 -3.04 -6.66
C PHE A 132 4.00 -4.25 -6.24
N ILE A 133 3.32 -4.14 -5.10
CA ILE A 133 2.51 -5.22 -4.57
C ILE A 133 1.10 -5.12 -5.14
N ILE A 134 0.71 -6.13 -5.93
CA ILE A 134 -0.57 -6.19 -6.63
C ILE A 134 -1.38 -7.40 -6.16
N TYR A 135 -2.64 -7.15 -5.81
CA TYR A 135 -3.59 -8.14 -5.30
C TYR A 135 -4.54 -8.61 -6.41
N ASP A 136 -5.24 -9.72 -6.14
CA ASP A 136 -6.35 -10.18 -6.97
C ASP A 136 -7.69 -9.51 -6.59
N SER A 137 -8.75 -9.78 -7.36
CA SER A 137 -10.09 -9.23 -7.13
C SER A 137 -10.78 -9.70 -5.84
N GLY A 138 -10.36 -10.83 -5.25
CA GLY A 138 -10.86 -11.30 -3.96
C GLY A 138 -10.45 -10.38 -2.80
N PHE A 139 -9.36 -9.65 -2.98
CA PHE A 139 -8.96 -8.58 -2.08
C PHE A 139 -10.04 -7.50 -1.95
N CYS A 140 -10.58 -7.02 -3.07
CA CYS A 140 -11.53 -5.90 -3.09
C CYS A 140 -12.82 -6.19 -2.31
N SER A 141 -13.34 -7.40 -2.43
CA SER A 141 -14.56 -7.82 -1.72
C SER A 141 -14.34 -7.88 -0.20
N THR A 142 -13.14 -8.21 0.26
CA THR A 142 -12.77 -8.22 1.67
C THR A 142 -12.92 -6.83 2.31
N TYR A 143 -12.74 -5.77 1.53
CA TYR A 143 -12.84 -4.38 1.98
C TYR A 143 -14.10 -3.67 1.49
N GLY A 144 -15.07 -4.40 0.92
CA GLY A 144 -16.33 -3.83 0.43
C GLY A 144 -16.17 -2.87 -0.75
N MET A 145 -15.09 -3.00 -1.53
CA MET A 145 -14.83 -2.19 -2.72
C MET A 145 -15.30 -2.90 -3.99
N SER A 146 -15.86 -2.15 -4.93
CA SER A 146 -16.10 -2.65 -6.27
C SER A 146 -14.78 -2.88 -7.02
N LEU A 147 -14.82 -3.67 -8.10
CA LEU A 147 -13.64 -3.87 -8.94
C LEU A 147 -13.16 -2.53 -9.55
N GLU A 148 -14.08 -1.65 -9.93
CA GLU A 148 -13.73 -0.34 -10.51
C GLU A 148 -13.05 0.59 -9.50
N GLN A 149 -13.37 0.45 -8.21
CA GLN A 149 -12.76 1.25 -7.15
C GLN A 149 -11.37 0.73 -6.76
N CYS A 150 -11.06 -0.51 -7.10
CA CYS A 150 -9.97 -1.28 -6.52
C CYS A 150 -8.92 -1.72 -7.54
N CYS A 151 -9.37 -2.04 -8.75
CA CYS A 151 -8.58 -2.72 -9.77
C CYS A 151 -8.29 -1.82 -10.97
N PHE A 152 -7.11 -2.03 -11.54
CA PHE A 152 -6.67 -1.41 -12.77
C PHE A 152 -7.65 -1.71 -13.91
N ALA A 153 -7.90 -0.70 -14.77
CA ALA A 153 -9.00 -0.71 -15.72
C ALA A 153 -9.07 -1.97 -16.59
N ASN A 154 -10.24 -2.62 -16.63
CA ASN A 154 -10.50 -3.88 -17.36
C ASN A 154 -9.65 -5.08 -16.92
N THR A 155 -9.18 -5.09 -15.67
CA THR A 155 -8.41 -6.20 -15.10
C THR A 155 -8.95 -6.63 -13.73
N THR A 156 -8.35 -7.68 -13.17
CA THR A 156 -8.52 -8.10 -11.78
C THR A 156 -7.24 -7.87 -10.96
N LEU A 157 -6.39 -6.93 -11.40
CA LEU A 157 -5.15 -6.53 -10.75
C LEU A 157 -5.43 -5.31 -9.90
N CYS A 158 -5.33 -5.44 -8.59
CA CYS A 158 -5.89 -4.48 -7.65
C CYS A 158 -4.86 -4.00 -6.63
N SER A 159 -5.03 -2.80 -6.12
CA SER A 159 -4.14 -2.22 -5.09
C SER A 159 -4.92 -1.95 -3.80
N LEU A 160 -4.21 -2.03 -2.66
CA LEU A 160 -4.79 -1.88 -1.32
C LEU A 160 -5.49 -0.53 -1.15
N HIS A 161 -4.93 0.54 -1.70
CA HIS A 161 -5.50 1.88 -1.59
C HIS A 161 -6.33 2.28 -2.82
N GLY A 162 -6.78 1.29 -3.59
CA GLY A 162 -7.71 1.47 -4.70
C GLY A 162 -7.07 1.75 -6.05
N VAL A 163 -7.93 1.96 -7.06
CA VAL A 163 -7.54 2.05 -8.47
C VAL A 163 -6.53 3.16 -8.76
N LYS A 164 -6.58 4.28 -8.03
CA LYS A 164 -5.63 5.39 -8.21
C LYS A 164 -4.19 5.01 -7.84
N GLU A 165 -4.02 4.11 -6.88
CA GLU A 165 -2.72 3.55 -6.55
C GLU A 165 -2.27 2.57 -7.64
N ALA A 166 -3.14 1.67 -8.10
CA ALA A 166 -2.83 0.75 -9.21
C ALA A 166 -2.42 1.48 -10.49
N ASP A 167 -3.10 2.58 -10.81
CA ASP A 167 -2.76 3.45 -11.95
C ASP A 167 -1.38 4.10 -11.78
N GLU A 168 -1.02 4.49 -10.56
CA GLU A 168 0.28 5.09 -10.26
C GLU A 168 1.40 4.05 -10.27
N ASP A 169 1.18 2.86 -9.69
CA ASP A 169 2.08 1.72 -9.77
C ASP A 169 2.42 1.40 -11.25
N ALA A 170 1.42 1.39 -12.13
CA ALA A 170 1.63 1.19 -13.57
C ALA A 170 2.48 2.30 -14.22
N ARG A 171 2.26 3.58 -13.87
CA ARG A 171 3.08 4.70 -14.38
C ARG A 171 4.51 4.61 -13.89
N GLN A 172 4.71 4.25 -12.63
CA GLN A 172 6.02 4.07 -12.04
C GLN A 172 6.79 2.91 -12.67
N LEU A 173 6.13 1.79 -12.95
CA LEU A 173 6.70 0.68 -13.73
C LEU A 173 7.10 1.10 -15.15
N CYS A 174 6.29 1.94 -15.81
CA CYS A 174 6.64 2.53 -17.10
C CYS A 174 7.92 3.39 -17.01
N ILE A 175 8.10 4.16 -15.92
CA ILE A 175 9.30 4.98 -15.72
C ILE A 175 10.53 4.09 -15.51
N LEU A 176 10.42 3.04 -14.70
CA LEU A 176 11.51 2.07 -14.49
C LEU A 176 11.94 1.40 -15.80
N ARG A 177 10.96 1.00 -16.64
CA ARG A 177 11.19 0.31 -17.91
C ARG A 177 11.78 1.21 -18.99
N ASP A 178 11.19 2.38 -19.20
CA ASP A 178 11.48 3.21 -20.39
C ASP A 178 12.58 4.26 -20.14
N TYR A 179 12.92 4.52 -18.88
CA TYR A 179 13.95 5.48 -18.50
C TYR A 179 15.08 4.79 -17.74
N ASN A 180 15.14 4.97 -16.42
CA ASN A 180 16.11 4.36 -15.52
C ASN A 180 15.72 4.64 -14.06
N LYS A 181 16.42 4.00 -13.13
CA LYS A 181 16.19 4.15 -11.68
C LYS A 181 16.42 5.55 -11.16
N THR A 182 17.40 6.30 -11.68
CA THR A 182 17.63 7.69 -11.25
C THR A 182 16.41 8.56 -11.56
N ALA A 183 15.88 8.45 -12.79
CA ALA A 183 14.65 9.10 -13.19
C ALA A 183 13.45 8.68 -12.32
N TRP A 184 13.36 7.40 -11.98
CA TRP A 184 12.31 6.91 -11.08
C TRP A 184 12.44 7.49 -9.66
N TRP A 185 13.64 7.52 -9.08
CA TRP A 185 13.88 8.12 -7.76
C TRP A 185 13.55 9.61 -7.73
N ASP A 186 13.95 10.36 -8.76
CA ASP A 186 13.58 11.79 -8.86
C ASP A 186 12.06 11.97 -8.94
N TYR A 187 11.37 11.12 -9.69
CA TYR A 187 9.91 11.12 -9.82
C TYR A 187 9.21 10.78 -8.52
N VAL A 188 9.58 9.67 -7.88
CA VAL A 188 8.92 9.20 -6.64
C VAL A 188 9.19 10.16 -5.49
N ASP A 189 10.39 10.77 -5.40
CA ASP A 189 10.69 11.81 -4.41
C ASP A 189 9.73 13.00 -4.56
N TYR A 190 9.43 13.41 -5.79
CA TYR A 190 8.45 14.46 -6.04
C TYR A 190 7.04 14.02 -5.64
N VAL A 191 6.60 12.83 -6.07
CA VAL A 191 5.26 12.30 -5.75
C VAL A 191 5.06 12.23 -4.24
N ASN A 192 6.02 11.66 -3.52
CA ASN A 192 5.97 11.50 -2.07
C ASN A 192 5.94 12.82 -1.31
N ALA A 193 6.57 13.87 -1.83
CA ALA A 193 6.61 15.18 -1.19
C ALA A 193 5.42 16.08 -1.53
N ASN A 194 4.81 15.92 -2.71
CA ASN A 194 3.87 16.91 -3.26
C ASN A 194 2.49 16.35 -3.62
N CYS A 195 2.35 15.03 -3.75
CA CYS A 195 1.12 14.39 -4.16
C CYS A 195 0.46 13.66 -3.00
N THR A 196 -0.84 13.43 -3.15
CA THR A 196 -1.64 12.55 -2.29
C THR A 196 -2.44 11.62 -3.17
N LEU A 197 -2.93 10.51 -2.62
CA LEU A 197 -3.84 9.62 -3.34
C LEU A 197 -5.07 10.37 -3.89
N GLY A 198 -5.55 11.40 -3.18
CA GLY A 198 -6.67 12.23 -3.62
C GLY A 198 -6.35 13.13 -4.82
N THR A 199 -5.09 13.49 -5.03
CA THR A 199 -4.64 14.43 -6.08
C THR A 199 -3.85 13.76 -7.19
N ILE A 200 -3.50 12.48 -7.07
CA ILE A 200 -2.50 11.84 -7.93
C ILE A 200 -2.86 11.88 -9.41
N GLU A 201 -4.14 11.76 -9.78
CA GLU A 201 -4.61 11.76 -11.19
C GLU A 201 -4.16 12.99 -12.00
N THR A 202 -3.90 14.12 -11.33
CA THR A 202 -3.32 15.31 -11.97
C THR A 202 -1.90 15.59 -11.51
N CYS A 203 -1.57 15.26 -10.26
CA CYS A 203 -0.26 15.55 -9.67
C CYS A 203 0.89 14.78 -10.33
N TRP A 204 0.65 13.55 -10.80
CA TRP A 204 1.67 12.73 -11.46
C TRP A 204 2.28 13.43 -12.71
N MET A 205 1.48 14.20 -13.45
CA MET A 205 1.98 14.97 -14.60
C MET A 205 2.87 16.14 -14.15
N GLN A 206 2.59 16.73 -13.00
CA GLN A 206 3.44 17.77 -12.41
C GLN A 206 4.78 17.16 -11.98
N ALA A 207 4.74 15.97 -11.37
CA ALA A 207 5.93 15.21 -11.02
C ALA A 207 6.78 14.88 -12.25
N ALA A 208 6.16 14.33 -13.29
CA ALA A 208 6.83 14.04 -14.56
C ALA A 208 7.48 15.29 -15.17
N ASN A 209 6.76 16.41 -15.23
CA ASN A 209 7.30 17.66 -15.77
C ASN A 209 8.45 18.22 -14.92
N ALA A 210 8.31 18.23 -13.59
CA ALA A 210 9.34 18.72 -12.68
C ALA A 210 10.64 17.90 -12.78
N THR A 211 10.52 16.61 -13.12
CA THR A 211 11.63 15.65 -13.25
C THR A 211 12.03 15.39 -14.70
N LYS A 212 11.53 16.22 -15.64
CA LYS A 212 11.87 16.19 -17.07
C LYS A 212 11.50 14.86 -17.77
N LEU A 213 10.52 14.14 -17.24
CA LEU A 213 9.95 12.95 -17.87
C LEU A 213 8.83 13.33 -18.83
N ASN A 214 8.66 12.54 -19.90
CA ASN A 214 7.60 12.77 -20.87
C ASN A 214 6.30 12.15 -20.36
N ALA A 215 5.44 12.99 -19.76
CA ALA A 215 4.14 12.57 -19.24
C ALA A 215 3.27 11.87 -20.29
N THR A 216 3.25 12.36 -21.53
CA THR A 216 2.47 11.73 -22.62
C THR A 216 2.97 10.32 -22.92
N ALA A 217 4.28 10.11 -22.92
CA ALA A 217 4.87 8.78 -23.12
C ALA A 217 4.54 7.83 -21.97
N ILE A 218 4.61 8.31 -20.72
CA ILE A 218 4.24 7.54 -19.53
C ILE A 218 2.76 7.14 -19.57
N ALA A 219 1.85 8.07 -19.87
CA ALA A 219 0.43 7.78 -20.03
C ALA A 219 0.18 6.75 -21.15
N SER A 220 0.90 6.87 -22.27
CA SER A 220 0.79 5.92 -23.39
C SER A 220 1.27 4.53 -22.98
N CYS A 221 2.37 4.42 -22.24
CA CYS A 221 2.85 3.16 -21.69
C CYS A 221 1.85 2.56 -20.69
N ALA A 222 1.36 3.34 -19.72
CA ALA A 222 0.42 2.84 -18.72
C ALA A 222 -0.86 2.30 -19.37
N ALA A 223 -1.36 2.98 -20.40
CA ALA A 223 -2.53 2.53 -21.17
C ALA A 223 -2.26 1.26 -22.01
N ALA A 224 -1.09 1.14 -22.63
CA ALA A 224 -0.78 0.03 -23.54
C ALA A 224 -0.25 -1.21 -22.82
N ASP A 225 0.61 -1.02 -21.82
CA ASP A 225 1.41 -2.07 -21.18
C ASP A 225 1.18 -2.18 -19.67
N GLY A 226 0.46 -1.24 -19.05
CA GLY A 226 0.29 -1.17 -17.59
C GLY A 226 -0.23 -2.49 -17.00
N ALA A 227 -1.27 -3.06 -17.60
CA ALA A 227 -1.82 -4.35 -17.14
C ALA A 227 -0.78 -5.48 -17.15
N LYS A 228 0.05 -5.56 -18.19
CA LYS A 228 1.10 -6.59 -18.30
C LYS A 228 2.23 -6.37 -17.29
N LEU A 229 2.58 -5.12 -17.03
CA LEU A 229 3.59 -4.76 -16.03
C LEU A 229 3.10 -5.13 -14.62
N LEU A 230 1.87 -4.73 -14.28
CA LEU A 230 1.24 -5.09 -13.01
C LEU A 230 1.07 -6.61 -12.83
N GLU A 231 0.76 -7.34 -13.89
CA GLU A 231 0.67 -8.81 -13.85
C GLU A 231 2.04 -9.47 -13.59
N SER A 232 3.11 -8.89 -14.12
CA SER A 232 4.49 -9.35 -13.87
C SER A 232 4.87 -9.13 -12.41
N GLU A 233 4.53 -7.96 -11.86
CA GLU A 233 4.76 -7.63 -10.45
C GLU A 233 3.95 -8.53 -9.51
N LYS A 234 2.66 -8.75 -9.82
CA LYS A 234 1.83 -9.71 -9.09
C LYS A 234 2.47 -11.11 -9.07
N THR A 235 2.88 -11.60 -10.24
CA THR A 235 3.50 -12.93 -10.36
C THR A 235 4.77 -13.02 -9.52
N LEU A 236 5.61 -11.99 -9.53
CA LEU A 236 6.83 -11.93 -8.73
C LEU A 236 6.49 -11.93 -7.23
N GLY A 237 5.61 -11.02 -6.78
CA GLY A 237 5.18 -10.93 -5.39
C GLY A 237 4.59 -12.23 -4.87
N ASP A 238 3.68 -12.86 -5.64
CA ASP A 238 3.07 -14.14 -5.30
C ASP A 238 4.14 -15.26 -5.19
N SER A 239 5.11 -15.30 -6.11
CA SER A 239 6.17 -16.31 -6.10
C SER A 239 7.09 -16.22 -4.88
N LEU A 240 7.18 -15.04 -4.28
CA LEU A 240 7.99 -14.74 -3.09
C LEU A 240 7.16 -14.70 -1.80
N GLY A 241 5.82 -14.82 -1.89
CA GLY A 241 4.92 -14.72 -0.75
C GLY A 241 4.84 -13.31 -0.15
N ILE A 242 5.09 -12.28 -0.96
CA ILE A 242 5.12 -10.87 -0.51
C ILE A 242 3.74 -10.26 -0.67
N SER A 243 3.18 -9.78 0.45
CA SER A 243 1.85 -9.16 0.48
C SER A 243 1.77 -7.93 1.39
N SER A 244 2.90 -7.34 1.78
CA SER A 244 2.94 -6.17 2.68
C SER A 244 3.98 -5.15 2.26
N SER A 245 3.61 -3.87 2.30
CA SER A 245 4.52 -2.76 2.01
C SER A 245 4.99 -2.07 3.30
N PRO A 246 6.28 -1.73 3.42
CA PRO A 246 7.38 -2.16 2.56
C PRO A 246 7.79 -3.61 2.91
N THR A 247 8.24 -4.37 1.91
CA THR A 247 9.04 -5.58 2.12
C THR A 247 10.32 -5.43 1.33
N ILE A 248 11.47 -5.67 1.96
CA ILE A 248 12.77 -5.56 1.29
C ILE A 248 13.49 -6.90 1.41
N LEU A 249 13.95 -7.42 0.28
CA LEU A 249 14.84 -8.57 0.22
C LEU A 249 16.23 -8.10 -0.15
N LEU A 250 17.20 -8.29 0.74
CA LEU A 250 18.61 -8.02 0.50
C LEU A 250 19.35 -9.34 0.25
N ASN A 251 19.86 -9.52 -0.96
CA ASN A 251 20.46 -10.76 -1.44
C ASN A 251 19.53 -11.98 -1.25
N GLY A 252 18.23 -11.77 -1.46
CA GLY A 252 17.19 -12.79 -1.31
C GLY A 252 16.79 -13.12 0.14
N MET A 253 17.34 -12.41 1.13
CA MET A 253 17.00 -12.56 2.54
C MET A 253 16.17 -11.36 3.03
N ASP A 254 15.26 -11.60 3.97
CA ASP A 254 14.48 -10.51 4.59
C ASP A 254 15.40 -9.46 5.22
N TYR A 255 15.19 -8.21 4.83
CA TYR A 255 15.83 -7.06 5.43
C TYR A 255 15.26 -6.80 6.82
N ALA A 256 16.13 -6.74 7.82
CA ALA A 256 15.75 -6.46 9.22
C ALA A 256 16.39 -5.16 9.77
N GLY A 257 16.98 -4.34 8.90
CA GLY A 257 17.60 -3.07 9.30
C GLY A 257 16.59 -1.96 9.61
N GLY A 258 17.08 -0.81 10.09
CA GLY A 258 16.23 0.35 10.36
C GLY A 258 15.77 1.06 9.08
N SER A 259 14.61 1.73 9.12
CA SER A 259 14.05 2.47 7.97
C SER A 259 14.60 3.89 7.79
N SER A 260 15.58 4.31 8.60
CA SER A 260 16.27 5.58 8.38
C SER A 260 17.25 5.46 7.22
N PRO A 261 17.59 6.58 6.53
CA PRO A 261 18.63 6.56 5.50
C PRO A 261 19.93 5.91 5.95
N GLU A 262 20.39 6.23 7.16
CA GLU A 262 21.60 5.63 7.75
C GLU A 262 21.40 4.15 8.10
N GLY A 263 20.20 3.74 8.51
CA GLY A 263 19.85 2.34 8.74
C GLY A 263 20.01 1.50 7.47
N PHE A 264 19.40 1.96 6.37
CA PHE A 264 19.52 1.33 5.06
C PHE A 264 20.97 1.28 4.58
N LYS A 265 21.69 2.41 4.63
CA LYS A 265 23.09 2.48 4.21
C LYS A 265 23.95 1.48 4.99
N ASN A 266 23.84 1.45 6.31
CA ASN A 266 24.64 0.56 7.14
C ASN A 266 24.41 -0.92 6.80
N GLU A 267 23.15 -1.33 6.66
CA GLU A 267 22.82 -2.72 6.35
C GLU A 267 23.27 -3.11 4.93
N PHE A 268 23.07 -2.23 3.94
CA PHE A 268 23.52 -2.46 2.57
C PHE A 268 25.05 -2.54 2.50
N CYS A 269 25.75 -1.67 3.22
CA CYS A 269 27.20 -1.70 3.34
C CYS A 269 27.72 -2.98 4.01
N ASN A 270 26.97 -3.52 4.99
CA ASN A 270 27.30 -4.79 5.64
C ASN A 270 27.14 -6.00 4.70
N ALA A 271 26.29 -5.89 3.68
CA ALA A 271 26.06 -6.93 2.69
C ALA A 271 27.14 -7.00 1.59
N PHE A 272 28.10 -6.08 1.54
CA PHE A 272 29.25 -6.19 0.66
C PHE A 272 30.33 -7.12 1.24
N ILE A 273 30.98 -7.88 0.36
CA ILE A 273 32.28 -8.51 0.67
C ILE A 273 33.32 -7.41 0.91
N ASP A 274 33.42 -6.49 -0.05
CA ASP A 274 34.32 -5.33 -0.03
C ASP A 274 33.48 -4.04 -0.15
N PRO A 275 33.19 -3.34 0.97
CA PRO A 275 32.35 -2.15 0.94
C PRO A 275 32.96 -1.02 0.10
N PRO A 276 32.19 -0.35 -0.79
CA PRO A 276 32.67 0.79 -1.57
C PRO A 276 32.96 2.00 -0.68
N ALA A 277 33.74 2.96 -1.19
CA ALA A 277 34.07 4.21 -0.49
C ALA A 277 32.82 4.98 -0.02
N ALA A 278 31.72 4.89 -0.78
CA ALA A 278 30.43 5.48 -0.44
C ALA A 278 29.88 5.03 0.92
N CYS A 279 30.25 3.84 1.41
CA CYS A 279 29.85 3.34 2.73
C CYS A 279 30.44 4.13 3.91
N SER A 280 31.50 4.90 3.69
CA SER A 280 32.13 5.73 4.72
C SER A 280 31.59 7.17 4.76
N LEU A 281 30.72 7.55 3.82
CA LEU A 281 30.11 8.89 3.79
C LEU A 281 29.00 8.98 4.82
N THR A 282 28.84 10.09 5.52
CA THR A 282 27.56 10.38 6.20
C THR A 282 26.58 10.97 5.20
N LEU A 283 25.30 10.57 5.26
CA LEU A 283 24.34 10.99 4.23
C LEU A 283 24.09 12.50 4.24
N SER A 284 24.19 13.16 5.42
CA SER A 284 24.15 14.62 5.53
C SER A 284 25.29 15.33 4.80
N GLU A 285 26.45 14.70 4.67
CA GLU A 285 27.59 15.25 3.91
C GLU A 285 27.42 15.01 2.40
N ALA A 286 26.76 13.92 2.00
CA ALA A 286 26.49 13.60 0.60
C ALA A 286 25.48 14.59 -0.03
N GLU A 287 24.43 14.97 0.69
CA GLU A 287 23.46 15.98 0.23
C GLU A 287 24.10 17.36 0.02
N ALA A 288 25.02 17.77 0.90
CA ALA A 288 25.78 19.01 0.75
C ALA A 288 26.66 18.99 -0.51
N SER A 289 27.25 17.84 -0.85
CA SER A 289 28.09 17.70 -2.05
C SER A 289 27.32 17.67 -3.38
N ALA A 290 26.08 17.14 -3.38
CA ALA A 290 25.22 17.11 -4.56
C ALA A 290 24.66 18.50 -4.92
N SER A 291 24.49 19.39 -3.93
CA SER A 291 24.06 20.78 -4.15
C SER A 291 25.19 21.72 -4.62
N GLY A 292 26.45 21.26 -4.59
CA GLY A 292 27.65 22.06 -4.85
C GLY A 292 28.43 21.61 -6.08
N SER A 293 27.82 21.59 -7.26
CA SER A 293 28.59 21.47 -8.52
C SER A 293 27.88 22.08 -9.73
N CYS A 294 27.75 23.41 -9.70
CA CYS A 294 27.74 24.25 -10.90
C CYS A 294 28.72 25.40 -10.66
N GLY A 295 29.98 25.17 -11.04
CA GLY A 295 30.97 26.22 -11.28
C GLY A 295 31.26 26.30 -12.77
#